data_AF-A0A3M0G613-F1
#
_entry.id   AF-A0A3M0G613-F1
#
_cell.length_a   1.000
_cell.length_b   1.000
_cell.length_c   1.000
_cell.angle_alpha   90.00
_cell.angle_beta   90.00
_cell.angle_gamma   90.00
#
_symmetry.space_group_name_H-M   'P 1'
#
loop_
_entity.id
_entity.type
_entity.pdbx_description
1 polymer ?
#
loop_
_entity_poly.entity_id
_entity_poly.type
_entity_poly.pdbx_seq_one_letter_code
_entity_poly.pdbx_strand_id
1 'polypeptide(L)'
;MCIQQRLGIAELVEEADATWSQWTAPESVVARFRSVSEVEDWRERASHEEIEEFFQGLGRLTASEDRHRAAAVMVQLLVPGIEALTARRCRGDAARAEVESVVAGYVWTTILAYPWDAPTDAWIPAALLRTVGRAVDREFGWGDRGEGAWRSRTYMGSDTLDRMVTRYHSDQPVQASTVYWWAISHELLGAADLDLLLQLAVIAGEEGVSTRSKAGLTSRIACGQVAADRGLTVNQVQYRARQALGTLRAHTTTVSP
;
A
#
# COMPACT_ATOMS: atom_id res chain seq x y z
N MET A 1 1.48 21.91 13.17
CA MET A 1 1.48 20.51 13.63
C MET A 1 2.70 19.85 13.01
N CYS A 2 3.50 19.11 13.78
CA CYS A 2 4.66 18.39 13.24
C CYS A 2 4.29 16.93 12.91
N ILE A 3 5.09 16.27 12.06
CA ILE A 3 4.86 14.87 11.67
C ILE A 3 4.81 13.92 12.87
N GLN A 4 5.59 14.18 13.92
CA GLN A 4 5.57 13.42 15.17
C GLN A 4 4.18 13.41 15.83
N GLN A 5 3.49 14.56 15.87
CA GLN A 5 2.12 14.66 16.37
C GLN A 5 1.12 13.90 15.49
N ARG A 6 1.35 13.87 14.16
CA ARG A 6 0.50 13.13 13.21
C ARG A 6 0.69 11.62 13.28
N LEU A 7 1.86 11.16 13.69
CA LEU A 7 2.13 9.74 13.89
C LEU A 7 1.38 9.18 15.10
N GLY A 8 1.05 10.03 16.09
CA GLY A 8 0.21 9.63 17.23
C GLY A 8 0.84 8.54 18.10
N ILE A 9 2.17 8.50 18.18
CA ILE A 9 2.93 7.39 18.81
C ILE A 9 3.26 7.62 20.29
N ALA A 10 3.07 8.82 20.82
CA ALA A 10 3.56 9.18 22.16
C ALA A 10 3.04 8.24 23.26
N GLU A 11 1.71 8.07 23.36
CA GLU A 11 1.09 7.18 24.36
C GLU A 11 1.54 5.72 24.17
N LEU A 12 1.66 5.25 22.92
CA LEU A 12 2.10 3.88 22.63
C LEU A 12 3.58 3.64 22.96
N VAL A 13 4.42 4.67 22.85
CA VAL A 13 5.84 4.62 23.26
C VAL A 13 5.95 4.64 24.78
N GLU A 14 5.15 5.45 25.48
CA GLU A 14 5.09 5.42 26.94
C GLU A 14 4.60 4.06 27.47
N GLU A 15 3.58 3.49 26.84
CA GLU A 15 3.12 2.13 27.14
C GLU A 15 4.21 1.09 26.84
N ALA A 16 4.92 1.22 25.71
CA ALA A 16 6.03 0.33 25.36
C ALA A 16 7.11 0.33 26.45
N ASP A 17 7.52 1.50 26.94
CA ASP A 17 8.46 1.64 28.05
C ASP A 17 7.95 0.98 29.34
N ALA A 18 6.67 1.20 29.68
CA ALA A 18 6.07 0.59 30.86
C ALA A 18 6.03 -0.95 30.78
N THR A 19 5.82 -1.50 29.59
CA THR A 19 5.76 -2.96 29.35
C THR A 19 7.08 -3.56 28.88
N TRP A 20 8.16 -2.78 28.78
CA TRP A 20 9.41 -3.19 28.11
C TRP A 20 9.97 -4.51 28.62
N SER A 21 9.95 -4.70 29.95
CA SER A 21 10.39 -5.94 30.61
C SER A 21 9.69 -7.20 30.08
N GLN A 22 8.44 -7.10 29.62
CA GLN A 22 7.66 -8.22 29.10
C GLN A 22 8.15 -8.69 27.73
N TRP A 23 8.80 -7.81 26.97
CA TRP A 23 9.34 -8.11 25.63
C TRP A 23 10.69 -8.82 25.69
N THR A 24 11.38 -8.72 26.82
CA THR A 24 12.72 -9.29 27.01
C THR A 24 12.73 -10.82 27.02
N ALA A 25 11.63 -11.44 27.44
CA ALA A 25 11.47 -12.89 27.46
C ALA A 25 11.32 -13.50 26.05
N PRO A 26 10.42 -12.99 25.17
CA PRO A 26 10.32 -13.47 23.79
C PRO A 26 11.47 -13.02 22.88
N GLU A 27 12.07 -11.84 23.13
CA GLU A 27 13.07 -11.26 22.22
C GLU A 27 14.34 -10.80 22.95
N SER A 28 15.38 -11.65 22.91
CA SER A 28 16.67 -11.39 23.57
C SER A 28 17.39 -10.14 23.03
N VAL A 29 17.17 -9.78 21.77
CA VAL A 29 17.73 -8.56 21.18
C VAL A 29 17.16 -7.29 21.82
N VAL A 30 15.89 -7.33 22.25
CA VAL A 30 15.21 -6.23 22.96
C VAL A 30 15.66 -6.17 24.42
N ALA A 31 15.98 -7.33 25.03
CA ALA A 31 16.46 -7.45 26.40
C ALA A 31 17.79 -6.72 26.68
N ARG A 32 18.53 -6.33 25.63
CA ARG A 32 19.77 -5.53 25.74
C ARG A 32 19.53 -4.13 26.30
N PHE A 33 18.30 -3.63 26.23
CA PHE A 33 17.92 -2.28 26.60
C PHE A 33 16.85 -2.29 27.69
N ARG A 34 16.72 -1.17 28.40
CA ARG A 34 15.75 -0.96 29.48
C ARG A 34 14.62 -0.02 29.11
N SER A 35 14.79 0.75 28.03
CA SER A 35 13.80 1.71 27.54
C SER A 35 14.02 2.04 26.06
N VAL A 36 13.01 2.66 25.46
CA VAL A 36 13.04 3.20 24.10
C VAL A 36 14.13 4.26 23.97
N SER A 37 14.31 5.15 24.96
CA SER A 37 15.37 6.17 24.92
C SER A 37 16.77 5.57 24.87
N GLU A 38 17.01 4.45 25.56
CA GLU A 38 18.31 3.76 25.49
C GLU A 38 18.58 3.19 24.08
N VAL A 39 17.54 2.73 23.40
CA VAL A 39 17.63 2.27 22.01
C VAL A 39 17.93 3.44 21.07
N GLU A 40 17.32 4.61 21.27
CA GLU A 40 17.61 5.81 20.48
C GLU A 40 19.07 6.24 20.61
N ASP A 41 19.59 6.30 21.84
CA ASP A 41 20.99 6.63 22.13
C ASP A 41 21.98 5.61 21.57
N TRP A 42 21.60 4.33 21.58
CA TRP A 42 22.40 3.24 21.03
C TRP A 42 22.47 3.30 19.51
N ARG A 43 21.34 3.62 18.86
CA ARG A 43 21.21 3.60 17.39
C ARG A 43 22.22 4.50 16.70
N GLU A 44 22.60 5.62 17.29
CA GLU A 44 23.60 6.53 16.73
C GLU A 44 24.99 5.89 16.54
N ARG A 45 25.28 4.83 17.31
CA ARG A 45 26.58 4.13 17.34
C ARG A 45 26.49 2.68 16.86
N ALA A 46 25.28 2.19 16.57
CA ALA A 46 25.02 0.82 16.15
C ALA A 46 25.41 0.60 14.69
N SER A 47 25.86 -0.62 14.38
CA SER A 47 26.08 -1.06 13.00
C SER A 47 24.75 -1.31 12.26
N HIS A 48 24.80 -1.41 10.93
CA HIS A 48 23.61 -1.74 10.14
C HIS A 48 23.03 -3.10 10.50
N GLU A 49 23.87 -4.11 10.74
CA GLU A 49 23.47 -5.47 11.11
C GLU A 49 22.76 -5.48 12.46
N GLU A 50 23.31 -4.78 13.45
CA GLU A 50 22.71 -4.62 14.77
C GLU A 50 21.33 -3.95 14.72
N ILE A 51 21.19 -2.88 13.93
CA ILE A 51 19.90 -2.21 13.72
C ILE A 51 18.91 -3.16 13.04
N GLU A 52 19.37 -3.93 12.04
CA GLU A 52 18.53 -4.86 11.30
C GLU A 52 18.04 -6.01 12.19
N GLU A 53 18.92 -6.59 13.00
CA GLU A 53 18.57 -7.60 14.01
C GLU A 53 17.54 -7.07 15.00
N PHE A 54 17.73 -5.83 15.48
CA PHE A 54 16.78 -5.20 16.39
C PHE A 54 15.40 -4.96 15.75
N PHE A 55 15.36 -4.47 14.50
CA PHE A 55 14.11 -4.32 13.76
C PHE A 55 13.42 -5.66 13.50
N GLN A 56 14.16 -6.74 13.24
CA GLN A 56 13.59 -8.09 13.13
C GLN A 56 12.98 -8.57 14.46
N GLY A 57 13.65 -8.31 15.58
CA GLY A 57 13.12 -8.63 16.92
C GLY A 57 11.82 -7.90 17.21
N LEU A 58 11.78 -6.58 16.99
CA LEU A 58 10.52 -5.83 17.06
C LEU A 58 9.48 -6.36 16.07
N GLY A 59 9.91 -6.81 14.89
CA GLY A 59 9.07 -7.42 13.86
C GLY A 59 8.31 -8.63 14.35
N ARG A 60 8.99 -9.53 15.05
CA ARG A 60 8.37 -10.71 15.67
C ARG A 60 7.38 -10.34 16.77
N LEU A 61 7.65 -9.28 17.54
CA LEU A 61 6.67 -8.73 18.49
C LEU A 61 5.43 -8.14 17.80
N THR A 62 5.49 -7.80 16.51
CA THR A 62 4.30 -7.38 15.76
C THR A 62 3.30 -8.52 15.49
N ALA A 63 3.67 -9.77 15.76
CA ALA A 63 2.76 -10.92 15.70
C ALA A 63 2.06 -11.22 17.04
N SER A 64 2.43 -10.54 18.14
CA SER A 64 1.84 -10.75 19.47
C SER A 64 0.78 -9.69 19.81
N GLU A 65 0.22 -9.74 21.02
CA GLU A 65 -0.71 -8.73 21.55
C GLU A 65 -0.07 -7.34 21.64
N ASP A 66 1.26 -7.25 21.72
CA ASP A 66 2.02 -6.00 21.81
C ASP A 66 2.26 -5.33 20.45
N ARG A 67 1.60 -5.81 19.39
CA ARG A 67 1.83 -5.39 18.01
C ARG A 67 1.89 -3.88 17.80
N HIS A 68 0.96 -3.15 18.40
CA HIS A 68 0.87 -1.71 18.24
C HIS A 68 1.99 -0.94 18.94
N ARG A 69 2.44 -1.43 20.11
CA ARG A 69 3.54 -0.84 20.87
C ARG A 69 4.89 -1.11 20.20
N ALA A 70 5.13 -2.36 19.78
CA ALA A 70 6.34 -2.71 19.04
C ALA A 70 6.46 -1.92 17.72
N ALA A 71 5.34 -1.78 16.99
CA ALA A 71 5.29 -0.93 15.81
C ALA A 71 5.52 0.56 16.14
N ALA A 72 4.98 1.10 17.25
CA ALA A 72 5.23 2.47 17.67
C ALA A 72 6.71 2.74 17.93
N VAL A 73 7.42 1.80 18.57
CA VAL A 73 8.87 1.90 18.79
C VAL A 73 9.62 1.91 17.45
N MET A 74 9.24 1.07 16.48
CA MET A 74 9.83 1.17 15.13
C MET A 74 9.57 2.52 14.48
N VAL A 75 8.34 3.05 14.59
CA VAL A 75 7.99 4.37 14.05
C VAL A 75 8.86 5.44 14.67
N GLN A 76 9.02 5.44 16.00
CA GLN A 76 9.88 6.35 16.74
C GLN A 76 11.32 6.33 16.19
N LEU A 77 11.88 5.13 16.01
CA LEU A 77 13.21 4.98 15.41
C LEU A 77 13.26 5.47 13.95
N LEU A 78 12.17 5.39 13.19
CA LEU A 78 12.13 5.88 11.81
C LEU A 78 11.88 7.40 11.70
N VAL A 79 11.52 8.10 12.79
CA VAL A 79 11.15 9.53 12.76
C VAL A 79 12.13 10.40 11.97
N PRO A 80 13.46 10.34 12.16
CA PRO A 80 14.39 11.17 11.38
C PRO A 80 14.29 10.93 9.86
N GLY A 81 14.10 9.66 9.46
CA GLY A 81 13.91 9.29 8.06
C GLY A 81 12.54 9.72 7.52
N ILE A 82 11.50 9.65 8.34
CA ILE A 82 10.14 10.10 8.02
C ILE A 82 10.11 11.64 7.84
N GLU A 83 10.80 12.37 8.71
CA GLU A 83 10.94 13.83 8.62
C GLU A 83 11.65 14.24 7.34
N ALA A 84 12.77 13.60 7.00
CA ALA A 84 13.49 13.84 5.76
C ALA A 84 12.62 13.53 4.51
N LEU A 85 11.90 12.41 4.54
CA LEU A 85 10.97 11.98 3.49
C LEU A 85 9.86 13.02 3.27
N THR A 86 9.27 13.51 4.36
CA THR A 86 8.19 14.50 4.37
C THR A 86 8.69 15.86 3.90
N ALA A 87 9.81 16.34 4.46
CA ALA A 87 10.41 17.63 4.12
C ALA A 87 10.79 17.73 2.63
N ARG A 88 11.22 16.63 2.00
CA ARG A 88 11.50 16.58 0.56
C ARG A 88 10.24 16.79 -0.29
N ARG A 89 9.09 16.33 0.19
CA ARG A 89 7.79 16.30 -0.52
C ARG A 89 6.95 17.55 -0.30
N CYS A 90 7.12 18.19 0.85
CA CYS A 90 6.51 19.50 1.15
C CYS A 90 7.17 20.67 0.39
N ARG A 91 8.06 20.42 -0.57
CA ARG A 91 8.64 21.45 -1.46
C ARG A 91 7.78 21.73 -2.70
N GLY A 92 6.70 20.97 -2.91
CA GLY A 92 5.76 21.16 -4.02
C GLY A 92 4.45 21.84 -3.60
N ASP A 93 3.42 21.73 -4.45
CA ASP A 93 2.14 22.43 -4.33
C ASP A 93 1.18 21.87 -3.26
N ALA A 94 1.48 20.71 -2.66
CA ALA A 94 0.61 20.10 -1.65
C ALA A 94 0.76 20.77 -0.28
N ALA A 95 -0.35 20.91 0.43
CA ALA A 95 -0.34 21.44 1.79
C ALA A 95 0.44 20.49 2.72
N ARG A 96 1.45 21.01 3.43
CA ARG A 96 2.30 20.23 4.35
C ARG A 96 1.51 19.32 5.30
N ALA A 97 0.40 19.81 5.86
CA ALA A 97 -0.43 19.05 6.78
C ALA A 97 -1.10 17.82 6.13
N GLU A 98 -1.42 17.90 4.84
CA GLU A 98 -1.98 16.80 4.06
C GLU A 98 -0.91 15.73 3.82
N VAL A 99 0.29 16.15 3.40
CA VAL A 99 1.45 15.27 3.23
C VAL A 99 1.79 14.55 4.53
N GLU A 100 1.84 15.27 5.65
CA GLU A 100 2.14 14.70 6.96
C GLU A 100 1.09 13.64 7.38
N SER A 101 -0.19 13.87 7.08
CA SER A 101 -1.26 12.92 7.42
C SER A 101 -1.17 11.65 6.56
N VAL A 102 -0.92 11.80 5.26
CA VAL A 102 -0.73 10.66 4.33
C VAL A 102 0.51 9.84 4.69
N VAL A 103 1.63 10.51 4.98
CA VAL A 103 2.86 9.86 5.42
C VAL A 103 2.61 9.06 6.69
N ALA A 104 1.95 9.64 7.70
CA ALA A 104 1.64 8.94 8.95
C ALA A 104 0.82 7.67 8.72
N GLY A 105 -0.23 7.73 7.90
CA GLY A 105 -1.04 6.56 7.55
C GLY A 105 -0.23 5.46 6.84
N TYR A 106 0.63 5.83 5.89
CA TYR A 106 1.46 4.87 5.18
C TYR A 106 2.57 4.26 6.02
N VAL A 107 3.14 5.00 6.96
CA VAL A 107 4.15 4.47 7.89
C VAL A 107 3.58 3.30 8.70
N TRP A 108 2.43 3.52 9.37
CA TRP A 108 1.76 2.49 10.16
C TRP A 108 1.40 1.26 9.34
N THR A 109 0.74 1.46 8.20
CA THR A 109 0.31 0.34 7.34
C THR A 109 1.50 -0.42 6.75
N THR A 110 2.59 0.28 6.40
CA THR A 110 3.79 -0.37 5.86
C THR A 110 4.47 -1.24 6.91
N ILE A 111 4.64 -0.76 8.14
CA ILE A 111 5.27 -1.52 9.23
C ILE A 111 4.42 -2.74 9.59
N LEU A 112 3.11 -2.56 9.77
CA LEU A 112 2.21 -3.63 10.18
C LEU A 112 2.02 -4.70 9.10
N ALA A 113 2.24 -4.38 7.83
CA ALA A 113 2.14 -5.30 6.70
C ALA A 113 3.51 -5.80 6.20
N TYR A 114 4.61 -5.41 6.85
CA TYR A 114 5.95 -5.83 6.43
C TYR A 114 6.13 -7.35 6.65
N PRO A 115 6.71 -8.08 5.69
CA PRO A 115 6.89 -9.53 5.80
C PRO A 115 8.06 -9.87 6.74
N TRP A 116 7.85 -9.77 8.06
CA TRP A 116 8.90 -9.98 9.07
C TRP A 116 9.50 -11.39 9.06
N ASP A 117 8.73 -12.41 8.64
CA ASP A 117 9.20 -13.81 8.52
C ASP A 117 10.04 -14.07 7.26
N ALA A 118 9.94 -13.19 6.26
CA ALA A 118 10.67 -13.29 5.01
C ALA A 118 11.06 -11.88 4.55
N PRO A 119 11.96 -11.21 5.31
CA PRO A 119 12.37 -9.85 4.99
C PRO A 119 13.07 -9.84 3.62
N THR A 120 12.87 -8.77 2.86
CA THR A 120 13.56 -8.58 1.58
C THR A 120 15.06 -8.45 1.77
N ASP A 121 15.86 -8.75 0.74
CA ASP A 121 17.35 -8.57 0.69
C ASP A 121 17.84 -7.11 0.83
N ALA A 122 17.00 -6.22 1.35
CA ALA A 122 17.31 -4.81 1.54
C ALA A 122 17.21 -4.44 3.02
N TRP A 123 18.17 -3.63 3.48
CA TRP A 123 18.21 -3.08 4.83
C TRP A 123 16.84 -2.52 5.27
N ILE A 124 16.27 -3.13 6.31
CA ILE A 124 14.84 -3.00 6.70
C ILE A 124 14.40 -1.53 6.86
N PRO A 125 15.07 -0.66 7.63
CA PRO A 125 14.65 0.73 7.79
C PRO A 125 14.54 1.48 6.44
N ALA A 126 15.50 1.27 5.54
CA ALA A 126 15.46 1.87 4.21
C ALA A 126 14.37 1.24 3.32
N ALA A 127 14.09 -0.05 3.46
CA ALA A 127 13.00 -0.72 2.75
C ALA A 127 11.63 -0.16 3.15
N LEU A 128 11.40 0.06 4.44
CA LEU A 128 10.19 0.68 4.98
C LEU A 128 10.03 2.11 4.44
N LEU A 129 11.03 2.97 4.62
CA LEU A 129 10.98 4.37 4.16
C LEU A 129 10.81 4.49 2.65
N ARG A 130 11.44 3.60 1.86
CA ARG A 130 11.28 3.56 0.40
C ARG A 130 9.86 3.16 0.00
N THR A 131 9.25 2.22 0.71
CA THR A 131 7.88 1.75 0.45
C THR A 131 6.88 2.85 0.78
N VAL A 132 7.03 3.50 1.94
CA VAL A 132 6.25 4.69 2.34
C VAL A 132 6.41 5.79 1.29
N GLY A 133 7.64 6.11 0.90
CA GLY A 133 7.91 7.17 -0.08
C GLY A 133 7.21 6.93 -1.41
N ARG A 134 7.26 5.69 -1.93
CA ARG A 134 6.56 5.31 -3.18
C ARG A 134 5.04 5.35 -3.03
N ALA A 135 4.50 5.03 -1.86
CA ALA A 135 3.07 5.08 -1.60
C ALA A 135 2.58 6.53 -1.55
N VAL A 136 3.30 7.40 -0.85
CA VAL A 136 3.03 8.84 -0.80
C VAL A 136 3.17 9.48 -2.18
N ASP A 137 4.23 9.13 -2.93
CA ASP A 137 4.42 9.61 -4.30
C ASP A 137 3.25 9.21 -5.21
N ARG A 138 2.69 8.01 -5.02
CA ARG A 138 1.49 7.56 -5.73
C ARG A 138 0.25 8.35 -5.33
N GLU A 139 0.08 8.62 -4.04
CA GLU A 139 -1.07 9.35 -3.49
C GLU A 139 -1.14 10.78 -4.06
N PHE A 140 0.00 11.47 -4.12
CA PHE A 140 0.07 12.84 -4.64
C PHE A 140 0.37 12.92 -6.15
N GLY A 141 0.57 11.78 -6.81
CA GLY A 141 0.94 11.73 -8.23
C GLY A 141 2.34 12.27 -8.53
N TRP A 142 3.24 12.27 -7.53
CA TRP A 142 4.64 12.65 -7.67
C TRP A 142 5.45 11.50 -8.28
N GLY A 143 5.22 11.21 -9.56
CA GLY A 143 5.94 10.18 -10.29
C GLY A 143 5.55 10.15 -11.76
N ASP A 144 6.56 10.20 -12.64
CA ASP A 144 6.40 10.09 -14.08
C ASP A 144 5.68 8.78 -14.45
N ARG A 145 4.52 8.89 -15.12
CA ARG A 145 3.65 7.82 -15.68
C ARG A 145 2.52 7.22 -14.81
N GLY A 146 2.07 7.90 -13.75
CA GLY A 146 0.83 7.55 -13.04
C GLY A 146 -0.37 8.48 -13.31
N GLU A 147 -0.19 9.46 -14.18
CA GLU A 147 -1.06 10.62 -14.35
C GLU A 147 -2.46 10.28 -14.87
N GLY A 148 -3.48 10.87 -14.22
CA GLY A 148 -4.84 11.01 -14.75
C GLY A 148 -5.92 10.27 -13.96
N ALA A 149 -5.69 9.01 -13.56
CA ALA A 149 -6.78 8.17 -13.02
C ALA A 149 -7.11 8.42 -11.54
N TRP A 150 -6.19 9.01 -10.77
CA TRP A 150 -6.37 9.23 -9.32
C TRP A 150 -6.80 10.65 -8.95
N ARG A 151 -6.47 11.65 -9.80
CA ARG A 151 -7.00 13.02 -9.66
C ARG A 151 -8.53 13.11 -9.81
N SER A 152 -9.20 12.03 -10.19
CA SER A 152 -10.66 11.94 -10.33
C SER A 152 -11.39 11.26 -9.17
N ARG A 153 -10.71 10.93 -8.06
CA ARG A 153 -11.38 10.41 -6.87
C ARG A 153 -11.80 11.56 -5.95
N THR A 154 -13.05 11.96 -6.12
CA THR A 154 -13.79 12.83 -5.21
C THR A 154 -13.66 12.35 -3.78
N TYR A 155 -13.30 13.26 -2.87
CA TYR A 155 -13.21 13.01 -1.43
C TYR A 155 -14.55 12.45 -0.92
N MET A 156 -14.59 11.19 -0.50
CA MET A 156 -15.74 10.62 0.20
C MET A 156 -15.59 10.92 1.69
N GLY A 157 -16.48 11.75 2.24
CA GLY A 157 -16.48 12.09 3.66
C GLY A 157 -16.73 10.86 4.56
N SER A 158 -16.21 10.92 5.78
CA SER A 158 -16.22 9.88 6.83
C SER A 158 -17.57 9.16 6.98
N ASP A 159 -18.68 9.89 6.87
CA ASP A 159 -20.04 9.35 6.99
C ASP A 159 -20.42 8.33 5.89
N THR A 160 -19.73 8.38 4.74
CA THR A 160 -19.91 7.43 3.63
C THR A 160 -19.18 6.13 3.90
N LEU A 161 -18.04 6.21 4.60
CA LEU A 161 -17.18 5.07 4.92
C LEU A 161 -17.86 4.17 5.96
N ASP A 162 -18.49 4.77 6.97
CA ASP A 162 -19.29 4.04 7.97
C ASP A 162 -20.47 3.29 7.35
N ARG A 163 -21.13 3.89 6.33
CA ARG A 163 -22.24 3.23 5.60
C ARG A 163 -21.77 2.13 4.64
N MET A 164 -20.53 2.19 4.16
CA MET A 164 -19.96 1.13 3.30
C MET A 164 -19.50 -0.07 4.14
N VAL A 165 -18.95 0.15 5.33
CA VAL A 165 -18.52 -0.92 6.25
C VAL A 165 -19.71 -1.75 6.75
N THR A 166 -20.89 -1.14 6.92
CA THR A 166 -22.10 -1.89 7.33
C THR A 166 -22.78 -2.68 6.22
N ARG A 167 -22.41 -2.49 4.95
CA ARG A 167 -23.04 -3.20 3.80
C ARG A 167 -22.23 -4.38 3.25
N TYR A 168 -20.99 -4.58 3.70
CA TYR A 168 -20.13 -5.65 3.19
C TYR A 168 -20.12 -6.87 4.10
N HIS A 169 -21.26 -7.55 4.20
CA HIS A 169 -21.36 -8.96 4.60
C HIS A 169 -22.37 -9.68 3.68
N SER A 170 -22.25 -9.48 2.36
CA SER A 170 -22.94 -10.32 1.38
C SER A 170 -21.92 -11.23 0.70
N ASP A 171 -21.97 -12.50 1.08
CA ASP A 171 -21.09 -13.59 0.64
C ASP A 171 -21.44 -14.12 -0.76
N GLN A 172 -21.73 -13.23 -1.72
CA GLN A 172 -22.04 -13.62 -3.10
C GLN A 172 -21.14 -12.88 -4.11
N PRO A 173 -20.38 -13.60 -4.96
CA PRO A 173 -19.61 -12.99 -6.02
C PRO A 173 -20.57 -12.33 -7.02
N VAL A 174 -20.44 -11.01 -7.21
CA VAL A 174 -21.15 -10.29 -8.26
C VAL A 174 -20.79 -10.93 -9.60
N GLN A 175 -21.77 -11.53 -10.28
CA GLN A 175 -21.57 -12.17 -11.57
C GLN A 175 -21.20 -11.12 -12.63
N ALA A 176 -19.92 -11.08 -13.00
CA ALA A 176 -19.37 -10.16 -14.01
C ALA A 176 -20.08 -10.26 -15.38
N SER A 177 -20.77 -11.38 -15.65
CA SER A 177 -21.52 -11.63 -16.88
C SER A 177 -22.60 -10.58 -17.17
N THR A 178 -23.27 -10.04 -16.15
CA THR A 178 -24.39 -9.08 -16.35
C THR A 178 -23.91 -7.72 -16.82
N VAL A 179 -22.73 -7.28 -16.36
CA VAL A 179 -22.12 -5.99 -16.76
C VAL A 179 -21.62 -6.05 -18.21
N TYR A 180 -21.07 -7.19 -18.62
CA TYR A 180 -20.59 -7.38 -20.00
C TYR A 180 -21.73 -7.50 -21.01
N TRP A 181 -22.81 -8.22 -20.67
CA TRP A 181 -24.00 -8.31 -21.54
C TRP A 181 -24.66 -6.96 -21.76
N TRP A 182 -24.75 -6.15 -20.71
CA TRP A 182 -25.27 -4.78 -20.80
C TRP A 182 -24.42 -3.88 -21.72
N ALA A 183 -23.09 -3.99 -21.68
CA ALA A 183 -22.20 -3.15 -22.49
C ALA A 183 -22.28 -3.46 -24.00
N ILE A 184 -22.49 -4.72 -24.37
CA ILE A 184 -22.69 -5.11 -25.78
C ILE A 184 -24.05 -4.64 -26.28
N SER A 185 -25.10 -4.84 -25.48
CA SER A 185 -26.48 -4.54 -25.91
C SER A 185 -26.74 -3.05 -26.11
N HIS A 186 -25.89 -2.19 -25.56
CA HIS A 186 -25.94 -0.73 -25.69
C HIS A 186 -24.84 -0.17 -26.61
N GLU A 187 -24.17 -1.03 -27.40
CA GLU A 187 -23.10 -0.66 -28.37
C GLU A 187 -21.91 0.11 -27.76
N LEU A 188 -21.71 0.00 -26.44
CA LEU A 188 -20.67 0.75 -25.73
C LEU A 188 -19.27 0.20 -25.97
N LEU A 189 -19.17 -1.05 -26.38
CA LEU A 189 -17.93 -1.71 -26.79
C LEU A 189 -18.15 -2.51 -28.06
N GLY A 190 -17.16 -2.46 -28.97
CA GLY A 190 -17.10 -3.40 -30.08
C GLY A 190 -16.79 -4.82 -29.59
N ALA A 191 -17.31 -5.84 -30.30
CA ALA A 191 -17.08 -7.25 -29.97
C ALA A 191 -15.59 -7.61 -29.83
N ALA A 192 -14.72 -6.97 -30.62
CA ALA A 192 -13.27 -7.19 -30.58
C ALA A 192 -12.60 -6.67 -29.30
N ASP A 193 -13.13 -5.61 -28.68
CA ASP A 193 -12.60 -5.05 -27.44
C ASP A 193 -13.12 -5.79 -26.21
N LEU A 194 -14.34 -6.33 -26.28
CA LEU A 194 -14.84 -7.22 -25.23
C LEU A 194 -14.10 -8.57 -25.23
N ASP A 195 -13.91 -9.17 -26.40
CA ASP A 195 -13.14 -10.41 -26.55
C ASP A 195 -11.70 -10.22 -26.04
N LEU A 196 -11.12 -9.03 -26.26
CA LEU A 196 -9.83 -8.66 -25.68
C LEU A 196 -9.85 -8.64 -24.14
N LEU A 197 -10.87 -8.04 -23.53
CA LEU A 197 -11.00 -7.97 -22.06
C LEU A 197 -11.24 -9.35 -21.44
N LEU A 198 -12.02 -10.21 -22.10
CA LEU A 198 -12.28 -11.57 -21.64
C LEU A 198 -11.01 -12.44 -21.69
N GLN A 199 -10.23 -12.37 -22.77
CA GLN A 199 -8.95 -13.08 -22.86
C GLN A 199 -7.96 -12.63 -21.79
N LEU A 200 -7.85 -11.31 -21.55
CA LEU A 200 -7.03 -10.78 -20.47
C LEU A 200 -7.51 -11.23 -19.08
N ALA A 201 -8.83 -11.38 -18.88
CA ALA A 201 -9.41 -11.84 -17.62
C ALA A 201 -9.14 -13.32 -17.34
N VAL A 202 -9.24 -14.16 -18.37
CA VAL A 202 -8.90 -15.59 -18.29
C VAL A 202 -7.42 -15.75 -17.94
N ILE A 203 -6.53 -15.08 -18.67
CA ILE A 203 -5.09 -15.13 -18.43
C ILE A 203 -4.72 -14.63 -17.02
N ALA A 204 -5.29 -13.49 -16.60
CA ALA A 204 -5.04 -12.95 -15.28
C ALA A 204 -5.60 -13.83 -14.14
N GLY A 205 -6.66 -14.61 -14.42
CA GLY A 205 -7.24 -15.58 -13.50
C GLY A 205 -6.43 -16.88 -13.38
N GLU A 206 -5.92 -17.39 -14.49
CA GLU A 206 -5.05 -18.58 -14.53
C GLU A 206 -3.69 -18.33 -13.86
N GLU A 207 -3.16 -17.11 -13.93
CA GLU A 207 -1.94 -16.69 -13.20
C GLU A 207 -2.20 -16.39 -11.71
N GLY A 208 -3.46 -16.39 -11.28
CA GLY A 208 -3.94 -15.79 -10.05
C GLY A 208 -3.89 -16.66 -8.79
N VAL A 209 -2.69 -17.07 -8.33
CA VAL A 209 -2.45 -17.38 -6.88
C VAL A 209 -1.03 -16.98 -6.42
N SER A 210 -0.01 -16.93 -7.28
CA SER A 210 1.37 -16.99 -6.78
C SER A 210 2.13 -15.65 -6.63
N THR A 211 1.72 -14.51 -7.21
CA THR A 211 2.51 -13.26 -7.04
C THR A 211 1.68 -11.97 -6.96
N ARG A 212 1.58 -11.43 -5.74
CA ARG A 212 0.79 -10.26 -5.30
C ARG A 212 1.16 -8.90 -5.94
N SER A 213 2.05 -8.85 -6.93
CA SER A 213 2.53 -7.60 -7.55
C SER A 213 2.51 -7.60 -9.09
N LYS A 214 2.10 -8.70 -9.72
CA LYS A 214 2.13 -8.86 -11.19
C LYS A 214 0.79 -9.27 -11.81
N ALA A 215 -0.21 -9.59 -10.99
CA ALA A 215 -1.54 -10.00 -11.45
C ALA A 215 -2.47 -8.80 -11.62
N GLY A 216 -2.92 -8.56 -12.85
CA GLY A 216 -3.93 -7.57 -13.18
C GLY A 216 -4.25 -7.62 -14.67
N LEU A 217 -5.48 -7.26 -15.05
CA LEU A 217 -5.97 -7.30 -16.43
C LEU A 217 -5.07 -6.54 -17.43
N THR A 218 -4.36 -5.52 -16.97
CA THR A 218 -3.40 -4.75 -17.79
C THR A 218 -1.94 -5.03 -17.45
N SER A 219 -1.65 -6.15 -16.76
CA SER A 219 -0.28 -6.51 -16.41
C SER A 219 0.54 -6.73 -17.68
N ARG A 220 1.85 -6.48 -17.58
CA ARG A 220 2.74 -6.65 -18.74
C ARG A 220 2.80 -8.11 -19.20
N ILE A 221 2.55 -9.05 -18.29
CA ILE A 221 2.56 -10.49 -18.55
C ILE A 221 1.30 -10.89 -19.30
N ALA A 222 0.11 -10.55 -18.78
CA ALA A 222 -1.16 -10.83 -19.43
C ALA A 222 -1.28 -10.15 -20.80
N CYS A 223 -0.88 -8.87 -20.89
CA CYS A 223 -0.83 -8.16 -22.17
C CYS A 223 0.26 -8.69 -23.11
N GLY A 224 1.30 -9.34 -22.59
CA GLY A 224 2.36 -9.98 -23.36
C GLY A 224 1.89 -11.21 -24.11
N GLN A 225 1.13 -12.06 -23.44
CA GLN A 225 0.57 -13.28 -24.03
C GLN A 225 -0.48 -12.92 -25.10
N VAL A 226 -1.42 -12.03 -24.80
CA VAL A 226 -2.42 -11.58 -25.77
C VAL A 226 -1.79 -10.83 -26.96
N ALA A 227 -0.70 -10.08 -26.74
CA ALA A 227 0.04 -9.42 -27.81
C ALA A 227 0.66 -10.42 -28.78
N ALA A 228 1.24 -11.51 -28.28
CA ALA A 228 1.80 -12.58 -29.09
C ALA A 228 0.73 -13.27 -29.94
N ASP A 229 -0.43 -13.58 -29.36
CA ASP A 229 -1.53 -14.27 -30.04
C ASP A 229 -2.20 -13.43 -31.13
N ARG A 230 -2.20 -12.10 -30.97
CA ARG A 230 -2.88 -11.16 -31.90
C ARG A 230 -1.93 -10.42 -32.85
N GLY A 231 -0.63 -10.69 -32.80
CA GLY A 231 0.37 -9.96 -33.60
C GLY A 231 0.44 -8.45 -33.27
N LEU A 232 0.14 -8.09 -32.02
CA LEU A 232 0.14 -6.71 -31.53
C LEU A 232 1.33 -6.45 -30.61
N THR A 233 1.61 -5.20 -30.30
CA THR A 233 2.56 -4.85 -29.24
C THR A 233 1.85 -4.80 -27.88
N VAL A 234 2.59 -5.09 -26.80
CA VAL A 234 2.09 -4.98 -25.42
C VAL A 234 1.48 -3.61 -25.14
N ASN A 235 2.07 -2.54 -25.68
CA ASN A 235 1.57 -1.18 -25.51
C ASN A 235 0.22 -0.96 -26.22
N GLN A 236 0.01 -1.53 -27.41
CA GLN A 236 -1.28 -1.46 -28.11
C GLN A 236 -2.37 -2.23 -27.37
N VAL A 237 -2.04 -3.41 -26.83
CA VAL A 237 -2.96 -4.21 -26.01
C VAL A 237 -3.33 -3.46 -24.73
N GLN A 238 -2.35 -2.89 -24.02
CA GLN A 238 -2.60 -2.09 -22.82
C GLN A 238 -3.41 -0.83 -23.11
N TYR A 239 -3.14 -0.15 -24.22
CA TYR A 239 -3.88 1.05 -24.61
C TYR A 239 -5.35 0.71 -24.90
N ARG A 240 -5.61 -0.32 -25.70
CA ARG A 240 -6.98 -0.77 -26.03
C ARG A 240 -7.74 -1.26 -24.81
N ALA A 241 -7.10 -2.06 -23.95
CA ALA A 241 -7.70 -2.53 -22.70
C ALA A 241 -8.07 -1.37 -21.77
N ARG A 242 -7.21 -0.34 -21.65
CA ARG A 242 -7.51 0.86 -20.85
C ARG A 242 -8.65 1.70 -21.43
N GLN A 243 -8.71 1.85 -22.75
CA GLN A 243 -9.81 2.54 -23.42
C GLN A 243 -11.14 1.82 -23.18
N ALA A 244 -11.19 0.50 -23.39
CA ALA A 244 -12.40 -0.30 -23.19
C ALA A 244 -12.88 -0.28 -21.72
N LEU A 245 -11.97 -0.42 -20.75
CA LEU A 245 -12.30 -0.30 -19.33
C LEU A 245 -12.73 1.13 -18.94
N GLY A 246 -12.15 2.14 -19.58
CA GLY A 246 -12.54 3.55 -19.42
C GLY A 246 -14.00 3.79 -19.85
N THR A 247 -14.39 3.27 -21.01
CA THR A 247 -15.76 3.34 -21.51
C THR A 247 -16.74 2.64 -20.58
N LEU A 248 -16.44 1.42 -20.14
CA LEU A 248 -17.29 0.69 -19.17
C LEU A 248 -17.48 1.47 -17.86
N ARG A 249 -16.40 2.07 -17.33
CA ARG A 249 -16.43 2.82 -16.07
C ARG A 249 -17.23 4.12 -16.16
N ALA A 250 -17.15 4.83 -17.27
CA ALA A 250 -17.93 6.06 -17.49
C ALA A 250 -19.44 5.78 -17.46
N HIS A 251 -19.84 4.60 -17.97
CA HIS A 251 -21.22 4.21 -18.13
C HIS A 251 -21.83 3.50 -16.91
N THR A 252 -21.04 2.81 -16.10
CA THR A 252 -21.53 2.27 -14.81
C THR A 252 -21.75 3.37 -13.75
N THR A 253 -21.10 4.53 -13.90
CA THR A 253 -21.28 5.68 -12.98
C THR A 253 -22.55 6.49 -13.30
N THR A 254 -23.08 6.38 -14.52
CA THR A 254 -24.26 7.12 -15.00
C THR A 254 -25.58 6.36 -14.86
N VAL A 255 -25.54 5.08 -14.47
CA VAL A 255 -26.72 4.17 -14.44
C VAL A 255 -27.14 3.80 -13.01
N SER A 256 -26.67 4.51 -11.98
CA SER A 256 -27.23 4.38 -10.63
C SER A 256 -28.43 5.32 -10.43
N PRO A 257 -29.69 4.83 -10.41
CA PRO A 257 -30.79 5.49 -9.71
C PRO A 257 -30.61 5.43 -8.19
#